data_AF-A0A5K1C9P0-F1
#
_entry.id   AF-A0A5K1C9P0-F1
#
_cell.length_a   1.000
_cell.length_b   1.000
_cell.length_c   1.000
_cell.angle_alpha   90.00
_cell.angle_beta   90.00
_cell.angle_gamma   90.00
#
_symmetry.space_group_name_H-M   'P 1'
#
loop_
_entity.id
_entity.type
_entity.pdbx_description
1 polymer ?
#
loop_
_entity_poly.entity_id
_entity_poly.type
_entity_poly.pdbx_seq_one_letter_code
_entity_poly.pdbx_strand_id
1 'polypeptide(L)'
;MVSALSFRLPNFIPFSHRHKHHSFLAGSPLIRRSKPPPTTTISPLAYVTASSANLTRPLRVAVVGGGPAGASAAEALASGGIETYLLERNPSNAKPCGGAIPLCMIDEFGIPPEILDRRVTRMRIISPSNLTIDFGKTLQPHEFIGMLRRERLDAFLRQRAQHSGASLLHGLFLDLDCPKKANEPYLLHYTAHGSRTTLEVDAVIGADGANSRVAKSISAGDYSYAIAFQ
;
A
#
# COMPACT_ATOMS: atom_id res chain seq x y z
N MET A 1 -15.71 9.07 19.27
CA MET A 1 -15.40 7.65 18.99
C MET A 1 -14.51 7.62 17.76
N VAL A 2 -13.21 7.39 17.96
CA VAL A 2 -12.23 7.29 16.88
C VAL A 2 -12.31 5.88 16.33
N SER A 3 -12.65 5.72 15.06
CA SER A 3 -12.61 4.41 14.39
C SER A 3 -11.24 4.26 13.74
N ALA A 4 -10.27 3.73 14.49
CA ALA A 4 -8.99 3.29 13.94
C ALA A 4 -9.16 1.88 13.38
N LEU A 5 -9.12 1.74 12.05
CA LEU A 5 -9.15 0.43 11.39
C LEU A 5 -7.75 -0.22 11.49
N SER A 6 -7.50 -0.93 12.58
CA SER A 6 -6.28 -1.72 12.78
C SER A 6 -6.44 -3.09 12.13
N PHE A 7 -5.72 -3.36 11.04
CA PHE A 7 -5.60 -4.72 10.50
C PHE A 7 -4.59 -5.50 11.33
N ARG A 8 -5.10 -6.40 12.18
CA ARG A 8 -4.31 -7.33 12.99
C ARG A 8 -3.93 -8.53 12.12
N LEU A 9 -2.66 -8.65 11.72
CA LEU A 9 -2.14 -9.89 11.13
C LEU A 9 -2.20 -11.01 12.19
N PRO A 10 -2.65 -12.23 11.83
CA PRO A 10 -2.63 -13.35 12.76
C PRO A 10 -1.19 -13.75 13.12
N ASN A 11 -0.99 -14.03 14.41
CA ASN A 11 0.28 -14.31 15.06
C ASN A 11 1.18 -15.29 14.28
N PHE A 12 2.42 -14.87 14.04
CA PHE A 12 3.53 -15.75 13.68
C PHE A 12 3.92 -16.59 14.91
N ILE A 13 3.74 -17.91 14.84
CA ILE A 13 4.21 -18.84 15.87
C ILE A 13 5.70 -19.10 15.64
N PRO A 14 6.61 -18.84 16.60
CA PRO A 14 8.03 -19.16 16.43
C PRO A 14 8.24 -20.67 16.58
N PHE A 15 8.87 -21.29 15.58
CA PHE A 15 9.27 -22.70 15.63
C PHE A 15 10.52 -22.82 16.53
N SER A 16 10.39 -23.35 17.74
CA SER A 16 11.53 -23.66 18.60
C SER A 16 12.16 -25.00 18.18
N HIS A 17 13.45 -25.00 17.87
CA HIS A 17 14.23 -26.21 17.63
C HIS A 17 14.47 -26.97 18.95
N ARG A 18 13.99 -28.22 19.05
CA ARG A 18 14.57 -29.23 19.94
C ARG A 18 14.92 -30.47 19.12
N HIS A 19 16.21 -30.75 19.03
CA HIS A 19 16.75 -32.01 18.54
C HIS A 19 16.35 -33.15 19.50
N LYS A 20 15.70 -34.19 18.95
CA LYS A 20 15.77 -35.55 19.49
C LYS A 20 15.92 -36.53 18.33
N HIS A 21 17.02 -37.27 18.36
CA HIS A 21 17.27 -38.44 17.52
C HIS A 21 16.25 -39.51 17.86
N HIS A 22 15.53 -40.05 16.87
CA HIS A 22 15.04 -41.43 16.91
C HIS A 22 15.00 -42.04 15.50
N SER A 23 15.41 -43.30 15.49
CA SER A 23 15.71 -44.22 14.40
C SER A 23 14.50 -44.64 13.56
N PHE A 24 14.81 -44.93 12.30
CA PHE A 24 13.95 -45.53 11.27
C PHE A 24 13.22 -46.81 11.73
N LEU A 25 11.93 -46.91 11.39
CA LEU A 25 11.27 -48.16 11.00
C LEU A 25 10.21 -47.85 9.93
N ALA A 26 10.23 -48.65 8.87
CA ALA A 26 9.41 -48.52 7.67
C ALA A 26 7.94 -48.87 7.94
N GLY A 27 7.04 -48.01 7.46
CA GLY A 27 5.61 -48.23 7.41
C GLY A 27 4.96 -47.03 6.73
N SER A 28 4.52 -47.19 5.48
CA SER A 28 3.86 -46.13 4.72
C SER A 28 2.56 -45.71 5.42
N PRO A 29 2.42 -44.46 5.88
CA PRO A 29 1.14 -43.97 6.35
C PRO A 29 0.30 -43.59 5.14
N LEU A 30 -0.84 -44.26 4.97
CA LEU A 30 -1.95 -43.77 4.16
C LEU A 30 -2.26 -42.32 4.58
N ILE A 31 -1.95 -41.36 3.71
CA ILE A 31 -2.32 -39.96 3.88
C ILE A 31 -3.85 -39.91 3.86
N ARG A 32 -4.47 -39.82 5.05
CA ARG A 32 -5.88 -39.42 5.17
C ARG A 32 -6.01 -38.05 4.51
N ARG A 33 -6.76 -37.98 3.42
CA ARG A 33 -7.22 -36.70 2.85
C ARG A 33 -7.90 -35.90 3.96
N SER A 34 -7.30 -34.80 4.37
CA SER A 34 -7.96 -33.83 5.24
C SER A 34 -9.20 -33.28 4.51
N LYS A 35 -10.30 -33.11 5.25
CA LYS A 35 -11.50 -32.45 4.72
C LYS A 35 -11.11 -31.09 4.15
N PRO A 36 -11.68 -30.67 3.00
CA PRO A 36 -11.49 -29.31 2.52
C PRO A 36 -11.93 -28.33 3.62
N PRO A 37 -11.23 -27.20 3.81
CA PRO A 37 -11.68 -26.17 4.72
C PRO A 37 -13.09 -25.72 4.33
N PRO A 38 -13.96 -25.38 5.29
CA PRO A 38 -15.30 -24.89 4.98
C PRO A 38 -15.18 -23.70 4.04
N THR A 39 -15.96 -23.72 2.96
CA THR A 39 -16.10 -22.61 2.02
C THR A 39 -16.65 -21.42 2.78
N THR A 40 -15.77 -20.52 3.22
CA THR A 40 -16.20 -19.25 3.81
C THR A 40 -16.78 -18.42 2.67
N THR A 41 -18.11 -18.36 2.61
CA THR A 41 -18.83 -17.43 1.76
C THR A 41 -18.29 -16.04 2.07
N ILE A 42 -17.55 -15.44 1.15
CA ILE A 42 -17.11 -14.06 1.26
C ILE A 42 -18.39 -13.23 1.23
N SER A 43 -18.81 -12.72 2.39
CA SER A 43 -19.91 -11.78 2.48
C SER A 43 -19.59 -10.59 1.58
N PRO A 44 -20.57 -10.07 0.81
CA PRO A 44 -20.34 -8.91 -0.04
C PRO A 44 -19.72 -7.80 0.79
N LEU A 45 -18.67 -7.19 0.24
CA LEU A 45 -17.93 -6.07 0.79
C LEU A 45 -18.94 -5.10 1.44
N ALA A 46 -18.93 -5.01 2.77
CA ALA A 46 -19.82 -4.10 3.47
C ALA A 46 -19.44 -2.68 3.04
N TYR A 47 -20.18 -2.11 2.10
CA TYR A 47 -20.11 -0.70 1.80
C TYR A 47 -20.50 0.01 3.09
N VAL A 48 -19.53 0.65 3.74
CA VAL A 48 -19.82 1.60 4.80
C VAL A 48 -20.53 2.76 4.12
N THR A 49 -21.85 2.75 4.13
CA THR A 49 -22.64 3.92 3.82
C THR A 49 -22.34 4.93 4.92
N ALA A 50 -21.47 5.90 4.63
CA ALA A 50 -21.29 7.05 5.49
C ALA A 50 -22.69 7.63 5.75
N SER A 51 -23.04 7.77 7.03
CA SER A 51 -24.22 8.52 7.45
C SER A 51 -24.11 9.88 6.79
N SER A 52 -24.99 10.15 5.81
CA SER A 52 -24.98 11.38 5.04
C SER A 52 -25.34 12.53 5.99
N ALA A 53 -24.35 13.09 6.67
CA ALA A 53 -24.43 14.48 7.09
C ALA A 53 -24.72 15.25 5.80
N ASN A 54 -25.84 15.98 5.76
CA ASN A 54 -26.24 16.78 4.60
C ASN A 54 -25.16 17.84 4.33
N LEU A 55 -24.14 17.46 3.57
CA LEU A 55 -23.09 18.35 3.13
C LEU A 55 -23.63 19.10 1.91
N THR A 56 -23.67 20.42 2.01
CA THR A 56 -24.08 21.32 0.93
C THR A 56 -22.99 21.51 -0.13
N ARG A 57 -21.85 20.83 0.03
CA ARG A 57 -20.68 20.86 -0.85
C ARG A 57 -20.04 19.46 -0.93
N PRO A 58 -19.21 19.16 -1.94
CA PRO A 58 -18.42 17.94 -1.98
C PRO A 58 -17.57 17.75 -0.72
N LEU A 59 -17.35 16.49 -0.35
CA LEU A 59 -16.36 16.11 0.67
C LEU A 59 -14.96 16.50 0.18
N ARG A 60 -14.16 17.10 1.07
CA ARG A 60 -12.76 17.45 0.82
C ARG A 60 -11.86 16.45 1.52
N VAL A 61 -10.96 15.80 0.80
CA VAL A 61 -10.04 14.80 1.36
C VAL A 61 -8.61 15.12 0.97
N ALA A 62 -7.72 15.18 1.97
CA ALA A 62 -6.28 15.25 1.72
C ALA A 62 -5.67 13.86 1.78
N VAL A 63 -4.90 13.49 0.76
CA VAL A 63 -4.05 12.30 0.73
C VAL A 63 -2.61 12.75 0.85
N VAL A 64 -1.92 12.35 1.91
CA VAL A 64 -0.55 12.76 2.18
C VAL A 64 0.42 11.66 1.73
N GLY A 65 1.21 11.93 0.70
CA GLY A 65 2.17 11.02 0.08
C GLY A 65 1.72 10.53 -1.29
N GLY A 66 2.46 10.90 -2.34
CA GLY A 66 2.17 10.56 -3.74
C GLY A 66 2.91 9.33 -4.26
N GLY A 67 3.12 8.33 -3.40
CA GLY A 67 3.56 6.99 -3.82
C GLY A 67 2.39 6.14 -4.33
N PRO A 68 2.57 4.83 -4.59
CA PRO A 68 1.53 3.97 -5.15
C PRO A 68 0.25 3.97 -4.33
N ALA A 69 0.35 3.81 -3.01
CA ALA A 69 -0.83 3.78 -2.13
C ALA A 69 -1.63 5.10 -2.18
N GLY A 70 -0.95 6.25 -2.07
CA GLY A 70 -1.63 7.54 -2.04
C GLY A 70 -2.13 8.00 -3.40
N ALA A 71 -1.38 7.75 -4.48
CA ALA A 71 -1.83 8.05 -5.83
C ALA A 71 -3.08 7.23 -6.20
N SER A 72 -3.10 5.92 -5.89
CA SER A 72 -4.28 5.07 -6.13
C SER A 72 -5.47 5.48 -5.26
N ALA A 73 -5.24 5.85 -4.00
CA ALA A 73 -6.29 6.38 -3.14
C ALA A 73 -6.88 7.68 -3.69
N ALA A 74 -6.01 8.60 -4.15
CA ALA A 74 -6.44 9.87 -4.72
C ALA A 74 -7.23 9.68 -6.02
N GLU A 75 -6.80 8.75 -6.89
CA GLU A 75 -7.53 8.38 -8.10
C GLU A 75 -8.93 7.85 -7.79
N ALA A 76 -9.05 6.94 -6.82
CA ALA A 76 -10.33 6.35 -6.42
C ALA A 76 -11.29 7.41 -5.85
N LEU A 77 -10.80 8.29 -4.99
CA LEU A 77 -11.59 9.38 -4.41
C LEU A 77 -12.07 10.36 -5.48
N ALA A 78 -11.15 10.83 -6.35
CA ALA A 78 -11.46 11.79 -7.40
C ALA A 78 -12.45 11.21 -8.43
N SER A 79 -12.26 9.95 -8.82
CA SER A 79 -13.20 9.23 -9.71
C SER A 79 -14.59 9.07 -9.09
N GLY A 80 -14.68 9.08 -7.75
CA GLY A 80 -15.94 9.08 -6.99
C GLY A 80 -16.57 10.47 -6.80
N GLY A 81 -16.01 11.53 -7.39
CA GLY A 81 -16.52 12.91 -7.29
C GLY A 81 -16.17 13.63 -5.98
N ILE A 82 -15.20 13.10 -5.21
CA ILE A 82 -14.71 13.73 -3.98
C ILE A 82 -13.64 14.77 -4.33
N GLU A 83 -13.73 15.95 -3.72
CA GLU A 83 -12.72 16.99 -3.86
C GLU A 83 -11.42 16.55 -3.19
N THR A 84 -10.45 16.14 -4.01
CA THR A 84 -9.30 15.37 -3.53
C THR A 84 -8.01 16.15 -3.73
N TYR A 85 -7.22 16.26 -2.67
CA TYR A 85 -5.92 16.91 -2.67
C TYR A 85 -4.83 15.87 -2.42
N LEU A 86 -3.92 15.68 -3.38
CA LEU A 86 -2.79 14.77 -3.25
C LEU A 86 -1.51 15.55 -2.94
N LEU A 87 -1.00 15.45 -1.72
CA LEU A 87 0.21 16.17 -1.29
C LEU A 87 1.46 15.29 -1.48
N GLU A 88 2.41 15.73 -2.31
CA GLU A 88 3.70 15.06 -2.50
C GLU A 88 4.87 16.05 -2.39
N ARG A 89 5.89 15.68 -1.62
CA ARG A 89 7.07 16.50 -1.36
C ARG A 89 8.04 16.53 -2.52
N ASN A 90 8.33 15.38 -3.12
CA ASN A 90 9.34 15.24 -4.15
C ASN A 90 8.87 14.25 -5.23
N PRO A 91 8.10 14.74 -6.24
CA PRO A 91 7.57 13.89 -7.30
C PRO A 91 8.68 13.27 -8.17
N SER A 92 9.85 13.89 -8.25
CA SER A 92 11.02 13.40 -9.01
C SER A 92 11.86 12.37 -8.26
N ASN A 93 11.59 12.09 -6.98
CA ASN A 93 12.44 11.23 -6.18
C ASN A 93 12.37 9.76 -6.63
N ALA A 94 13.51 9.19 -7.03
CA ALA A 94 13.66 7.76 -7.25
C ALA A 94 13.93 7.06 -5.90
N LYS A 95 12.86 6.57 -5.24
CA LYS A 95 13.05 5.74 -4.03
C LYS A 95 13.70 4.41 -4.41
N PRO A 96 14.74 3.96 -3.67
CA PRO A 96 15.37 2.66 -3.94
C PRO A 96 14.33 1.55 -3.76
N CYS A 97 14.20 0.70 -4.78
CA CYS A 97 13.23 -0.38 -4.81
C CYS A 97 13.72 -1.47 -5.76
N GLY A 98 13.42 -2.73 -5.43
CA GLY A 98 13.73 -3.86 -6.31
C GLY A 98 12.96 -3.84 -7.64
N GLY A 99 11.86 -3.07 -7.74
CA GLY A 99 11.13 -2.85 -8.98
C GLY A 99 10.27 -4.02 -9.48
N ALA A 100 10.30 -5.16 -8.78
CA ALA A 100 9.52 -6.33 -9.14
C ALA A 100 8.02 -6.13 -8.89
N ILE A 101 7.20 -6.35 -9.93
CA ILE A 101 5.74 -6.30 -9.89
C ILE A 101 5.15 -7.56 -10.55
N PRO A 102 4.24 -8.28 -9.90
CA PRO A 102 3.61 -9.47 -10.48
C PRO A 102 2.59 -9.09 -11.56
N LEU A 103 2.26 -10.03 -12.45
CA LEU A 103 1.30 -9.82 -13.56
C LEU A 103 -0.07 -9.34 -13.07
N CYS A 104 -0.60 -9.94 -12.01
CA CYS A 104 -1.90 -9.55 -11.47
C CYS A 104 -1.93 -8.06 -11.10
N MET A 105 -0.83 -7.50 -10.60
CA MET A 105 -0.74 -6.09 -10.26
C MET A 105 -0.53 -5.21 -11.50
N ILE A 106 0.11 -5.72 -12.55
CA ILE A 106 0.18 -5.02 -13.84
C ILE A 106 -1.24 -4.82 -14.38
N ASP A 107 -2.05 -5.88 -14.36
CA ASP A 107 -3.43 -5.86 -14.85
C ASP A 107 -4.33 -5.00 -13.94
N GLU A 108 -4.28 -5.22 -12.62
CA GLU A 108 -5.10 -4.50 -11.63
C GLU A 108 -4.86 -2.98 -11.68
N PHE A 109 -3.59 -2.57 -11.81
CA PHE A 109 -3.23 -1.17 -11.93
C PHE A 109 -3.13 -0.70 -13.38
N GLY A 110 -3.61 -1.44 -14.38
CA GLY A 110 -3.59 -1.04 -15.79
C GLY A 110 -2.25 -0.48 -16.24
N ILE A 111 -1.15 -1.09 -15.78
CA ILE A 111 0.21 -0.61 -15.99
C ILE A 111 0.59 -0.89 -17.44
N PRO A 112 0.90 0.15 -18.22
CA PRO A 112 1.10 -0.03 -19.65
C PRO A 112 2.52 -0.58 -19.88
N PRO A 113 2.73 -1.41 -20.93
CA PRO A 113 3.97 -2.17 -21.09
C PRO A 113 5.22 -1.28 -21.29
N GLU A 114 5.07 0.00 -21.64
CA GLU A 114 6.16 0.94 -21.89
C GLU A 114 6.81 1.47 -20.60
N ILE A 115 6.15 1.29 -19.44
CA ILE A 115 6.76 1.59 -18.14
C ILE A 115 7.49 0.38 -17.53
N LEU A 116 7.32 -0.82 -18.11
CA LEU A 116 8.08 -2.01 -17.72
C LEU A 116 9.45 -1.99 -18.40
N ASP A 117 10.50 -1.89 -17.59
CA ASP A 117 11.87 -1.86 -18.11
C ASP A 117 12.35 -3.27 -18.49
N ARG A 118 11.92 -4.31 -17.77
CA ARG A 118 12.27 -5.73 -18.06
C ARG A 118 11.15 -6.70 -17.71
N ARG A 119 11.18 -7.86 -18.38
CA ARG A 119 10.35 -9.03 -18.07
C ARG A 119 11.24 -10.17 -17.63
N VAL A 120 11.16 -10.54 -16.35
CA VAL A 120 12.00 -11.58 -15.75
C VAL A 120 11.22 -12.90 -15.74
N THR A 121 11.78 -13.92 -16.41
CA THR A 121 11.19 -15.27 -16.50
C THR A 121 11.98 -16.32 -15.73
N ARG A 122 13.12 -15.95 -15.14
CA ARG A 122 13.99 -16.85 -14.38
C ARG A 122 14.55 -16.11 -13.17
N MET A 123 14.47 -16.74 -12.00
CA MET A 123 15.03 -16.23 -10.75
C MET A 123 15.73 -17.37 -10.02
N ARG A 124 16.86 -17.10 -9.39
CA ARG A 124 17.56 -18.06 -8.53
C ARG A 124 17.72 -17.45 -7.15
N ILE A 125 17.29 -18.20 -6.14
CA ILE A 125 17.58 -17.88 -4.74
C ILE A 125 18.76 -18.75 -4.32
N ILE A 126 19.79 -18.12 -3.75
CA ILE A 126 20.99 -18.77 -3.24
C ILE A 126 21.05 -18.50 -1.73
N SER A 127 21.07 -19.56 -0.92
CA SER A 127 21.18 -19.43 0.53
C SER A 127 22.63 -19.13 0.96
N PRO A 128 22.87 -18.62 2.19
CA PRO A 128 24.22 -18.48 2.73
C PRO A 128 25.00 -19.81 2.81
N SER A 129 24.30 -20.94 2.89
CA SER A 129 24.89 -22.29 2.83
C SER A 129 25.08 -22.81 1.39
N ASN A 130 24.97 -21.93 0.39
CA ASN A 130 25.12 -22.22 -1.03
C ASN A 130 24.09 -23.21 -1.61
N LEU A 131 22.94 -23.36 -0.96
CA LEU A 131 21.80 -24.09 -1.53
C LEU A 131 21.11 -23.21 -2.55
N THR A 132 20.72 -23.78 -3.68
CA THR A 132 20.12 -23.03 -4.79
C THR A 132 18.72 -23.53 -5.10
N ILE A 133 17.81 -22.60 -5.33
CA ILE A 133 16.44 -22.87 -5.81
C ILE A 133 16.20 -22.00 -7.04
N ASP A 134 15.90 -22.64 -8.17
CA ASP A 134 15.55 -21.97 -9.42
C ASP A 134 14.02 -21.86 -9.56
N PHE A 135 13.54 -20.66 -9.85
CA PHE A 135 12.17 -20.32 -10.20
C PHE A 135 12.08 -19.97 -11.69
N GLY A 136 10.92 -20.25 -12.29
CA GLY A 136 10.63 -19.89 -13.69
C GLY A 136 10.41 -21.08 -14.64
N LYS A 137 10.72 -22.31 -14.21
CA LYS A 137 10.57 -23.52 -15.04
C LYS A 137 9.11 -23.90 -15.31
N THR A 138 8.20 -23.47 -14.45
CA THR A 138 6.76 -23.77 -14.52
C THR A 138 5.93 -22.61 -15.10
N LEU A 139 6.58 -21.49 -15.43
CA LEU A 139 5.88 -20.33 -15.99
C LEU A 139 5.37 -20.63 -17.39
N GLN A 140 4.15 -20.21 -17.68
CA GLN A 140 3.61 -20.20 -19.03
C GLN A 140 4.32 -19.17 -19.91
N PRO A 141 4.29 -19.28 -21.25
CA PRO A 141 5.02 -18.37 -22.14
C PRO A 141 4.69 -16.88 -21.98
N HIS A 142 3.49 -16.56 -21.49
CA HIS A 142 3.03 -15.19 -21.25
C HIS A 142 3.30 -14.70 -19.81
N GLU A 143 3.80 -15.57 -18.92
CA GLU A 143 4.01 -15.23 -17.52
C GLU A 143 5.43 -14.71 -17.27
N PHE A 144 5.53 -13.59 -16.56
CA PHE A 144 6.79 -12.97 -16.17
C PHE A 144 6.62 -12.11 -14.92
N ILE A 145 7.72 -11.77 -14.26
CA ILE A 145 7.75 -10.70 -13.27
C ILE A 145 8.16 -9.42 -13.99
N GLY A 146 7.32 -8.39 -13.92
CA GLY A 146 7.65 -7.07 -14.45
C GLY A 146 8.70 -6.42 -13.57
N MET A 147 9.69 -5.76 -14.18
CA MET A 147 10.65 -4.93 -13.46
C MET A 147 10.47 -3.49 -13.93
N LEU A 148 10.28 -2.56 -13.00
CA LEU A 148 10.08 -1.15 -13.30
C LEU A 148 10.81 -0.23 -12.31
N ARG A 149 11.02 1.00 -12.76
CA ARG A 149 11.52 2.11 -11.95
C ARG A 149 10.39 2.79 -11.18
N ARG A 150 10.61 3.04 -9.89
CA ARG A 150 9.59 3.62 -8.99
C ARG A 150 9.15 5.00 -9.38
N GLU A 151 10.06 5.84 -9.85
CA GLU A 151 9.75 7.16 -10.38
C GLU A 151 8.81 7.11 -11.59
N ARG A 152 8.91 6.08 -12.45
CA ARG A 152 8.02 5.92 -13.61
C ARG A 152 6.63 5.44 -13.18
N LEU A 153 6.57 4.44 -12.29
CA LEU A 153 5.31 3.95 -11.74
C LEU A 153 4.59 5.04 -10.93
N ASP A 154 5.29 5.67 -9.99
CA ASP A 154 4.72 6.69 -9.12
C ASP A 154 4.26 7.92 -9.95
N ALA A 155 4.99 8.31 -11.00
CA ALA A 155 4.54 9.36 -11.92
C ALA A 155 3.28 8.96 -12.71
N PHE A 156 3.24 7.74 -13.26
CA PHE A 156 2.07 7.22 -13.98
C PHE A 156 0.82 7.23 -13.10
N LEU A 157 0.91 6.72 -11.87
CA LEU A 157 -0.23 6.68 -10.95
C LEU A 157 -0.68 8.08 -10.53
N ARG A 158 0.25 9.01 -10.28
CA ARG A 158 -0.09 10.41 -9.97
C ARG A 158 -0.77 11.11 -11.14
N GLN A 159 -0.28 10.91 -12.36
CA GLN A 159 -0.91 11.47 -13.57
C GLN A 159 -2.33 10.95 -13.73
N ARG A 160 -2.56 9.65 -13.51
CA ARG A 160 -3.92 9.08 -13.50
C ARG A 160 -4.81 9.73 -12.45
N ALA A 161 -4.34 9.88 -11.22
CA ALA A 161 -5.09 10.56 -10.18
C ALA A 161 -5.48 12.00 -10.59
N GLN A 162 -4.55 12.74 -11.20
CA GLN A 162 -4.83 14.09 -11.74
C GLN A 162 -5.85 14.05 -12.89
N HIS A 163 -5.75 13.10 -13.81
CA HIS A 163 -6.73 12.94 -14.89
C HIS A 163 -8.13 12.60 -14.36
N SER A 164 -8.24 11.89 -13.24
CA SER A 164 -9.50 11.65 -12.53
C SER A 164 -10.03 12.86 -11.74
N GLY A 165 -9.28 13.97 -11.67
CA GLY A 165 -9.69 15.21 -11.02
C GLY A 165 -9.02 15.52 -9.68
N ALA A 166 -8.02 14.72 -9.24
CA ALA A 166 -7.28 15.04 -8.02
C ALA A 166 -6.35 16.25 -8.21
N SER A 167 -6.34 17.16 -7.24
CA SER A 167 -5.44 18.30 -7.20
C SER A 167 -4.09 17.89 -6.60
N LEU A 168 -3.05 17.82 -7.44
CA LEU A 168 -1.69 17.54 -6.97
C LEU A 168 -1.08 18.80 -6.34
N LEU A 169 -0.80 18.71 -5.04
CA LEU A 169 -0.12 19.75 -4.26
C LEU A 169 1.34 19.37 -4.06
N HIS A 170 2.25 20.24 -4.49
CA HIS A 170 3.67 20.08 -4.25
C HIS A 170 4.04 20.67 -2.89
N GLY A 171 4.41 19.81 -1.94
CA GLY A 171 4.72 20.28 -0.61
C GLY A 171 5.07 19.22 0.41
N LEU A 172 5.73 19.64 1.49
CA LEU A 172 6.04 18.77 2.63
C LEU A 172 4.98 18.94 3.71
N PHE A 173 4.33 17.84 4.08
CA PHE A 173 3.49 17.79 5.27
C PHE A 173 4.30 18.10 6.54
N LEU A 174 3.77 19.01 7.35
CA LEU A 174 4.35 19.44 8.62
C LEU A 174 3.59 18.83 9.79
N ASP A 175 2.29 19.10 9.87
CA ASP A 175 1.46 18.70 11.00
C ASP A 175 -0.04 18.71 10.66
N LEU A 176 -0.85 18.17 11.55
CA LEU A 176 -2.30 18.03 11.42
C LEU A 176 -3.01 18.40 12.72
N ASP A 177 -3.85 19.45 12.68
CA ASP A 177 -4.77 19.71 13.77
C ASP A 177 -6.05 18.88 13.58
N CYS A 178 -6.36 18.07 14.59
CA CYS A 178 -7.60 17.31 14.64
C CYS A 178 -8.77 18.20 15.08
N PRO A 179 -9.97 18.02 14.50
CA PRO A 179 -11.14 18.79 14.89
C PRO A 179 -11.53 18.51 16.34
N LYS A 180 -11.92 19.57 17.07
CA LYS A 180 -12.35 19.45 18.48
C LYS A 180 -13.84 19.11 18.59
N LYS A 181 -14.62 19.41 17.54
CA LYS A 181 -16.04 19.08 17.39
C LYS A 181 -16.29 18.32 16.10
N ALA A 182 -17.37 17.55 16.03
CA ALA A 182 -17.67 16.68 14.89
C ALA A 182 -17.84 17.40 13.54
N ASN A 183 -18.20 18.69 13.54
CA ASN A 183 -18.43 19.49 12.31
C ASN A 183 -17.29 20.45 11.98
N GLU A 184 -16.16 20.38 12.70
CA GLU A 184 -14.98 21.18 12.40
C GLU A 184 -14.08 20.41 11.40
N PRO A 185 -13.40 21.10 10.47
CA PRO A 185 -12.49 20.46 9.54
C PRO A 185 -11.17 20.06 10.23
N TYR A 186 -10.46 19.13 9.61
CA TYR A 186 -9.05 18.92 9.84
C TYR A 186 -8.24 20.06 9.21
N LEU A 187 -7.21 20.56 9.91
CA LEU A 187 -6.29 21.56 9.36
C LEU A 187 -4.96 20.90 9.01
N LEU A 188 -4.72 20.72 7.73
CA LEU A 188 -3.49 20.16 7.20
C LEU A 188 -2.44 21.27 7.03
N HIS A 189 -1.35 21.22 7.78
CA HIS A 189 -0.23 22.14 7.63
C HIS A 189 0.86 21.54 6.75
N TYR A 190 1.26 22.27 5.71
CA TYR A 190 2.30 21.84 4.79
C TYR A 190 3.13 23.04 4.32
N THR A 191 4.28 22.78 3.72
CA THR A 191 5.04 23.81 3.01
C THR A 191 4.73 23.78 1.52
N ALA A 192 4.48 24.94 0.92
CA ALA A 192 4.40 25.13 -0.51
C ALA A 192 5.34 26.28 -0.90
N HIS A 193 6.18 26.09 -1.91
CA HIS A 193 7.11 27.13 -2.39
C HIS A 193 7.94 27.81 -1.27
N GLY A 194 8.34 27.05 -0.25
CA GLY A 194 9.15 27.54 0.88
C GLY A 194 8.37 28.27 1.98
N SER A 195 7.05 28.42 1.85
CA SER A 195 6.19 29.05 2.86
C SER A 195 5.23 28.04 3.49
N ARG A 196 4.83 28.28 4.75
CA ARG A 196 3.84 27.44 5.44
C ARG A 196 2.43 27.79 4.94
N THR A 197 1.66 26.77 4.62
CA THR A 197 0.28 26.86 4.14
C THR A 197 -0.60 25.91 4.96
N THR A 198 -1.87 26.24 5.06
CA THR A 198 -2.88 25.43 5.73
C THR A 198 -4.00 25.11 4.74
N LEU A 199 -4.44 23.85 4.74
CA LEU A 199 -5.58 23.38 3.95
C LEU A 199 -6.63 22.78 4.89
N GLU A 200 -7.88 23.20 4.72
CA GLU A 200 -9.00 22.64 5.46
C GLU A 200 -9.62 21.46 4.70
N VAL A 201 -9.76 20.31 5.36
CA VAL A 201 -10.36 19.10 4.76
C VAL A 201 -11.28 18.40 5.75
N ASP A 202 -12.17 17.57 5.23
CA ASP A 202 -13.13 16.81 6.04
C ASP A 202 -12.55 15.45 6.47
N ALA A 203 -11.56 14.93 5.72
CA ALA A 203 -10.80 13.74 6.09
C ALA A 203 -9.35 13.80 5.57
N VAL A 204 -8.47 13.01 6.20
CA VAL A 204 -7.07 12.86 5.82
C VAL A 204 -6.72 11.38 5.68
N ILE A 205 -6.05 11.02 4.58
CA ILE A 205 -5.43 9.71 4.36
C ILE A 205 -3.91 9.86 4.48
N GLY A 206 -3.34 9.21 5.50
CA GLY A 206 -1.88 9.11 5.67
C GLY A 206 -1.30 8.01 4.78
N ALA A 207 -0.61 8.38 3.71
CA ALA A 207 0.06 7.47 2.77
C ALA A 207 1.55 7.84 2.57
N ASP A 208 2.17 8.46 3.57
CA ASP A 208 3.51 9.04 3.54
C ASP A 208 4.65 8.06 3.90
N GLY A 209 4.32 6.76 3.96
CA GLY A 209 5.27 5.65 4.05
C GLY A 209 5.74 5.33 5.48
N ALA A 210 6.82 4.54 5.59
CA ALA A 210 7.27 3.97 6.86
C ALA A 210 7.65 5.02 7.93
N ASN A 211 8.07 6.22 7.51
CA ASN A 211 8.40 7.33 8.41
C ASN A 211 7.24 8.32 8.52
N SER A 212 6.00 7.81 8.56
CA SER A 212 4.79 8.62 8.50
C SER A 212 4.77 9.69 9.58
N ARG A 213 4.64 10.95 9.16
CA ARG A 213 4.39 12.09 10.03
C ARG A 213 2.92 12.18 10.38
N VAL A 214 2.02 11.84 9.45
CA VAL A 214 0.58 11.81 9.71
C VAL A 214 0.25 10.87 10.87
N ALA A 215 0.80 9.65 10.86
CA ALA A 215 0.62 8.68 11.95
C ALA A 215 1.11 9.22 13.30
N LYS A 216 2.20 10.00 13.30
CA LYS A 216 2.73 10.65 14.51
C LYS A 216 1.81 11.77 15.01
N SER A 217 1.33 12.65 14.12
CA SER A 217 0.42 13.75 14.48
C SER A 217 -0.87 13.26 15.14
N ILE A 218 -1.38 12.09 14.73
CA ILE A 218 -2.60 11.51 15.33
C ILE A 218 -2.32 10.52 16.48
N SER A 219 -1.05 10.33 16.87
CA SER A 219 -0.65 9.33 17.86
C SER A 219 -1.20 7.93 17.56
N ALA A 220 -1.07 7.47 16.32
CA ALA A 220 -1.60 6.19 15.84
C ALA A 220 -1.00 4.94 16.51
N GLY A 221 -0.05 5.13 17.43
CA GLY A 221 0.69 4.08 18.13
C GLY A 221 1.96 3.67 17.38
N ASP A 222 2.74 2.82 18.04
CA ASP A 222 3.93 2.20 17.47
C ASP A 222 3.55 1.03 16.58
N TYR A 223 4.22 0.92 15.43
CA TYR A 223 4.06 -0.19 14.50
C TYR A 223 5.44 -0.76 14.17
N SER A 224 5.55 -2.08 14.12
CA SER A 224 6.78 -2.74 13.69
C SER A 224 6.92 -2.59 12.18
N TYR A 225 8.02 -1.99 11.73
CA TYR A 225 8.35 -1.88 10.31
C TYR A 225 9.83 -2.18 10.08
N ALA A 226 10.16 -2.66 8.89
CA ALA A 226 11.52 -2.82 8.43
C ALA A 226 11.78 -1.79 7.32
N ILE A 227 12.88 -1.05 7.44
CA ILE A 227 13.36 -0.15 6.39
C ILE A 227 14.66 -0.73 5.86
N ALA A 228 14.70 -0.98 4.56
CA ALA A 228 15.96 -1.23 3.87
C ALA A 228 16.62 0.11 3.56
N PHE A 229 17.84 0.30 4.05
CA PHE A 229 18.71 1.39 3.64
C PHE A 229 19.64 0.88 2.55
N GLN A 230 19.88 1.70 1.53
CA GLN A 230 20.86 1.45 0.49
C GLN A 230 21.88 2.59 0.50
#